data_AF-A0A6P7TY22-F1
#
_entry.id   AF-A0A6P7TY22-F1
#
_cell.length_a   1.000
_cell.length_b   1.000
_cell.length_c   1.000
_cell.angle_alpha   90.00
_cell.angle_beta   90.00
_cell.angle_gamma   90.00
#
_symmetry.space_group_name_H-M   'P 1'
#
loop_
_entity.id
_entity.type
_entity.pdbx_description
1 polymer ?
#
loop_
_entity_poly.entity_id
_entity_poly.type
_entity_poly.pdbx_seq_one_letter_code
_entity_poly.pdbx_strand_id
1 'polypeptide(L)'
;MLNFSRLTDDDLYTQLWRIAKVAEEGEKNAEPVGILTSLRRNKWASARQKLMEDSANRDSLDAIERSIFILSLDKKPPVSFNHQNSVDETREQQRDDVSMAIQMLHGMGTQVNSANRWFDKTMQ
;
A
#
# COMPACT_ATOMS: atom_id res chain seq x y z
N MET A 1 0.05 9.02 33.94
CA MET A 1 -0.06 10.09 32.92
C MET A 1 0.54 9.57 31.64
N LEU A 2 -0.23 9.46 30.56
CA LEU A 2 0.31 9.18 29.24
C LEU A 2 1.01 10.45 28.75
N ASN A 3 2.30 10.36 28.44
CA ASN A 3 3.06 11.50 27.94
C ASN A 3 2.67 11.74 26.47
N PHE A 4 1.99 12.85 26.18
CA PHE A 4 1.53 13.23 24.84
C PHE A 4 2.64 13.95 24.03
N SER A 5 3.87 13.46 24.10
CA SER A 5 4.94 13.96 23.25
C SER A 5 4.79 13.39 21.84
N ARG A 6 4.97 14.23 20.82
CA ARG A 6 5.09 13.77 19.43
C ARG A 6 6.27 12.80 19.34
N LEU A 7 6.11 11.76 18.51
CA LEU A 7 7.19 10.83 18.21
C LEU A 7 8.34 11.58 17.53
N THR A 8 9.57 11.21 17.87
CA THR A 8 10.77 11.68 17.19
C THR A 8 10.99 10.90 15.87
N ASP A 9 11.92 11.36 15.05
CA ASP A 9 12.30 10.66 13.82
C ASP A 9 12.85 9.25 14.11
N ASP A 10 13.59 9.08 15.21
CA ASP A 10 14.11 7.79 15.65
C ASP A 10 12.99 6.84 16.12
N ASP A 11 11.98 7.38 16.80
CA ASP A 11 10.79 6.61 17.18
C ASP A 11 10.02 6.15 15.94
N LEU A 12 9.80 7.06 14.99
CA LEU A 12 9.12 6.75 13.72
C LEU A 12 9.90 5.71 12.91
N TYR A 13 11.21 5.87 12.78
CA TYR A 13 12.07 4.90 12.11
C TYR A 13 11.98 3.53 12.78
N THR A 14 12.05 3.48 14.10
CA THR A 14 11.93 2.24 14.87
C THR A 14 10.58 1.55 14.63
N GLN A 15 9.47 2.31 14.61
CA GLN A 15 8.16 1.73 14.33
C GLN A 15 8.02 1.27 12.87
N LEU A 16 8.49 2.05 11.90
CA LEU A 16 8.45 1.66 10.49
C LEU A 16 9.29 0.41 10.21
N TRP A 17 10.47 0.30 10.84
CA TRP A 17 11.30 -0.89 10.75
C TRP A 17 10.60 -2.13 11.30
N ARG A 18 9.93 -2.00 12.46
CA ARG A 18 9.12 -3.09 13.05
C ARG A 18 7.97 -3.48 12.13
N ILE A 19 7.24 -2.52 11.57
CA ILE A 19 6.14 -2.77 10.62
C ILE A 19 6.65 -3.54 9.40
N ALA A 20 7.78 -3.11 8.81
CA ALA A 20 8.38 -3.79 7.68
C ALA A 20 8.79 -5.23 8.02
N LYS A 21 9.37 -5.46 9.20
CA LYS A 21 9.75 -6.80 9.66
C LYS A 21 8.55 -7.72 9.87
N VAL A 22 7.51 -7.24 10.54
CA VAL A 22 6.27 -7.99 10.71
C VAL A 22 5.62 -8.33 9.37
N ALA A 23 5.65 -7.41 8.40
CA ALA A 23 5.13 -7.66 7.05
C ALA A 23 5.96 -8.69 6.26
N GLU A 24 7.28 -8.72 6.44
CA GLU A 24 8.17 -9.74 5.84
C GLU A 24 7.95 -11.14 6.45
N GLU A 25 7.71 -11.20 7.76
CA GLU A 25 7.55 -12.44 8.53
C GLU A 25 6.11 -12.96 8.57
N GLY A 26 5.13 -12.11 8.22
CA GLY A 26 3.71 -12.41 8.24
C GLY A 26 3.29 -13.49 7.24
N GLU A 27 1.98 -13.78 7.22
CA GLU A 27 1.42 -14.79 6.32
C GLU A 27 1.77 -14.47 4.86
N LYS A 28 2.56 -15.35 4.25
CA LYS A 28 2.99 -15.24 2.85
C LYS A 28 1.83 -15.17 1.84
N ASN A 29 0.62 -15.52 2.28
CA ASN A 29 -0.60 -15.58 1.47
C ASN A 29 -1.71 -14.68 2.03
N ALA A 30 -1.37 -13.63 2.78
CA ALA A 30 -2.38 -12.66 3.20
C ALA A 30 -3.13 -12.09 1.98
N GLU A 31 -4.46 -12.13 2.04
CA GLU A 31 -5.30 -11.68 0.93
C GLU A 31 -5.14 -10.16 0.73
N PRO A 32 -4.97 -9.68 -0.52
CA PRO A 32 -4.70 -8.28 -0.82
C PRO A 32 -5.94 -7.38 -0.71
N VAL A 33 -6.55 -7.26 0.48
CA VAL A 33 -7.86 -6.59 0.69
C VAL A 33 -7.92 -5.16 0.12
N GLY A 34 -6.82 -4.41 0.18
CA GLY A 34 -6.73 -3.04 -0.33
C GLY A 34 -7.12 -2.90 -1.82
N ILE A 35 -6.91 -3.95 -2.64
CA ILE A 35 -7.28 -3.93 -4.06
C ILE A 35 -8.79 -3.75 -4.29
N LEU A 36 -9.63 -4.15 -3.32
CA LEU A 36 -11.08 -4.03 -3.44
C LEU A 36 -11.52 -2.57 -3.59
N THR A 37 -10.73 -1.63 -3.06
CA THR A 37 -10.98 -0.18 -3.19
C THR A 37 -10.79 0.34 -4.61
N SER A 38 -10.13 -0.42 -5.50
CA SER A 38 -9.97 -0.08 -6.92
C SER A 38 -11.13 -0.57 -7.79
N LEU A 39 -12.10 -1.31 -7.23
CA LEU A 39 -13.26 -1.79 -7.97
C LEU A 39 -14.18 -0.63 -8.36
N ARG A 40 -15.06 -0.88 -9.34
CA ARG A 40 -16.20 0.01 -9.61
C ARG A 40 -16.99 0.26 -8.32
N ARG A 41 -17.43 1.50 -8.10
CA ARG A 41 -18.02 1.95 -6.82
C ARG A 41 -19.16 1.05 -6.31
N ASN A 42 -20.03 0.55 -7.19
CA ASN A 42 -21.10 -0.37 -6.82
C ASN A 42 -20.57 -1.73 -6.33
N LYS A 43 -19.54 -2.28 -6.98
CA LYS A 43 -18.91 -3.54 -6.59
C LYS A 43 -18.13 -3.40 -5.29
N TRP A 44 -17.40 -2.29 -5.13
CA TRP A 44 -16.73 -1.99 -3.87
C TRP A 44 -17.73 -1.84 -2.73
N ALA A 45 -18.83 -1.11 -2.92
CA ALA A 45 -19.86 -0.96 -1.89
C ALA A 45 -20.39 -2.32 -1.39
N SER A 46 -20.72 -3.24 -2.31
CA SER A 46 -21.15 -4.60 -1.93
C SER A 46 -20.04 -5.42 -1.26
N ALA A 47 -18.79 -5.29 -1.69
CA ALA A 47 -17.66 -5.98 -1.06
C ALA A 47 -17.38 -5.44 0.36
N ARG A 48 -17.43 -4.12 0.55
CA ARG A 48 -17.28 -3.46 1.86
C ARG A 48 -18.36 -3.90 2.82
N GLN A 49 -19.63 -4.00 2.39
CA GLN A 49 -20.72 -4.53 3.22
C GLN A 49 -20.41 -5.93 3.75
N LYS A 50 -19.88 -6.82 2.90
CA LYS A 50 -19.47 -8.16 3.32
C LYS A 50 -18.29 -8.14 4.29
N LEU A 51 -17.27 -7.30 4.04
CA LEU A 51 -16.15 -7.15 4.97
C LEU A 51 -16.62 -6.70 6.36
N MET A 52 -17.63 -5.82 6.42
CA MET A 52 -18.20 -5.32 7.67
C MET A 52 -19.01 -6.36 8.47
N GLU A 53 -19.30 -7.54 7.93
CA GLU A 53 -19.99 -8.59 8.68
C GLU A 53 -19.11 -9.15 9.80
N ASP A 54 -17.79 -9.15 9.62
CA ASP A 54 -16.81 -9.52 10.64
C ASP A 54 -16.43 -8.34 11.55
N SER A 55 -16.29 -8.58 12.86
CA SER A 55 -15.92 -7.54 13.83
C SER A 55 -14.48 -7.05 13.67
N ALA A 56 -13.52 -7.94 13.44
CA ALA A 56 -12.11 -7.55 13.33
C ALA A 56 -11.85 -6.73 12.06
N ASN A 57 -12.52 -7.07 10.96
CA ASN A 57 -12.52 -6.28 9.74
C ASN A 57 -13.12 -4.88 9.96
N ARG A 58 -14.22 -4.77 10.73
CA ARG A 58 -14.81 -3.45 11.06
C ARG A 58 -13.84 -2.57 11.83
N ASP A 59 -13.17 -3.12 12.84
CA ASP A 59 -12.19 -2.37 13.62
C ASP A 59 -10.99 -1.93 12.75
N SER A 60 -10.55 -2.81 11.84
CA SER A 60 -9.48 -2.51 10.88
C SER A 60 -9.89 -1.41 9.88
N LEU A 61 -11.12 -1.47 9.36
CA LEU A 61 -11.67 -0.45 8.47
C LEU A 61 -11.80 0.91 9.18
N ASP A 62 -12.30 0.93 10.42
CA ASP A 62 -12.41 2.16 11.21
C ASP A 62 -11.03 2.79 11.47
N ALA A 63 -10.02 1.98 11.79
CA ALA A 63 -8.64 2.45 11.96
C ALA A 63 -8.07 3.07 10.68
N ILE A 64 -8.28 2.45 9.52
CA ILE A 64 -7.85 2.98 8.21
C ILE A 64 -8.59 4.30 7.90
N GLU A 65 -9.90 4.33 8.08
CA GLU A 65 -10.74 5.50 7.79
C GLU A 65 -10.38 6.70 8.67
N ARG A 66 -10.10 6.47 9.96
CA ARG A 66 -9.73 7.52 10.94
C ARG A 66 -8.27 7.91 10.98
N SER A 67 -7.37 7.16 10.34
CA SER A 67 -5.94 7.51 10.26
C SER A 67 -5.73 8.91 9.66
N ILE A 68 -4.59 9.55 9.94
CA ILE A 68 -4.28 10.87 9.37
C ILE A 68 -4.00 10.75 7.85
N PHE A 69 -3.19 9.77 7.48
CA PHE A 69 -2.82 9.43 6.11
C PHE A 69 -2.36 7.96 6.07
N ILE A 70 -2.17 7.44 4.87
CA ILE A 70 -1.55 6.12 4.65
C ILE A 70 -0.13 6.33 4.12
N LEU A 71 0.81 5.50 4.55
CA LEU A 71 2.15 5.43 3.97
C LEU A 71 2.33 4.06 3.32
N SER A 72 2.38 4.02 1.99
CA SER A 72 2.61 2.78 1.24
C SER A 72 4.09 2.50 1.05
N LEU A 73 4.63 1.52 1.78
CA LEU A 73 6.00 1.03 1.62
C LEU A 73 6.06 0.04 0.44
N ASP A 74 6.37 0.54 -0.75
CA ASP A 74 6.28 -0.24 -1.98
C ASP A 74 7.43 -1.21 -2.19
N LYS A 75 7.11 -2.37 -2.76
CA LYS A 75 8.11 -3.31 -3.26
C LYS A 75 8.69 -2.76 -4.56
N LYS A 76 9.94 -3.13 -4.81
CA LYS A 76 10.61 -2.82 -6.07
C LYS A 76 9.83 -3.45 -7.24
N PRO A 77 9.41 -2.66 -8.25
CA PRO A 77 8.71 -3.21 -9.41
C PRO A 77 9.65 -4.07 -10.27
N PRO A 78 9.11 -5.00 -11.09
CA PRO A 78 9.90 -5.79 -12.03
C PRO A 78 10.67 -4.91 -13.03
N VAL A 79 11.88 -5.34 -13.38
CA VAL A 79 12.74 -4.66 -14.36
C VAL A 79 12.06 -4.54 -15.73
N SER A 80 11.19 -5.48 -16.09
CA SER A 80 10.43 -5.51 -17.34
C SER A 80 9.40 -4.38 -17.50
N PHE A 81 9.14 -3.60 -16.45
CA PHE A 81 8.16 -2.51 -16.51
C PHE A 81 8.73 -1.20 -17.08
N ASN A 82 10.04 -1.13 -17.32
CA ASN A 82 10.69 0.08 -17.84
C ASN A 82 11.31 -0.14 -19.22
N HIS A 83 11.15 0.89 -20.06
CA HIS A 83 11.73 1.11 -21.37
C HIS A 83 11.38 0.12 -22.49
N GLN A 84 10.57 0.62 -23.42
CA GLN A 84 10.47 0.07 -24.78
C GLN A 84 11.79 0.23 -25.58
N ASN A 85 12.71 1.11 -25.13
CA ASN A 85 13.80 1.64 -25.97
C ASN A 85 15.24 1.49 -25.42
N SER A 86 15.48 0.92 -24.23
CA SER A 86 16.86 0.60 -23.82
C SER A 86 16.86 -0.53 -22.78
N VAL A 87 17.49 -1.65 -23.14
CA VAL A 87 17.70 -2.81 -22.25
C VAL A 87 18.84 -2.54 -21.25
N ASP A 88 19.66 -1.52 -21.52
CA ASP A 88 20.86 -1.20 -20.76
C ASP A 88 20.57 -0.30 -19.53
N GLU A 89 19.69 0.70 -19.63
CA GLU A 89 19.29 1.52 -18.47
C GLU A 89 18.44 0.72 -17.46
N THR A 90 17.75 -0.32 -17.94
CA THR A 90 16.99 -1.25 -17.11
C THR A 90 17.89 -2.08 -16.19
N ARG A 91 19.13 -2.39 -16.63
CA ARG A 91 20.12 -3.11 -15.80
C ARG A 91 20.64 -2.26 -14.65
N GLU A 92 20.67 -0.94 -14.83
CA GLU A 92 21.07 0.03 -13.79
C GLU A 92 19.93 0.42 -12.84
N GLN A 93 18.75 -0.18 -12.97
CA GLN A 93 17.57 0.10 -12.15
C GLN A 93 17.04 1.54 -12.28
N GLN A 94 17.41 2.24 -13.35
CA GLN A 94 16.88 3.57 -13.62
C GLN A 94 15.41 3.46 -14.05
N ARG A 95 14.55 4.31 -13.47
CA ARG A 95 13.13 4.37 -13.81
C ARG A 95 12.85 5.66 -14.53
N ASP A 96 12.17 5.58 -15.67
CA ASP A 96 11.64 6.76 -16.32
C ASP A 96 10.44 7.34 -15.55
N ASP A 97 10.14 8.61 -15.83
CA ASP A 97 9.03 9.35 -15.20
C ASP A 97 7.68 8.71 -15.49
N VAL A 98 7.52 8.04 -16.64
CA VAL A 98 6.28 7.35 -17.03
C VAL A 98 6.01 6.18 -16.10
N SER A 99 7.02 5.34 -15.86
CA SER A 99 6.95 4.22 -14.93
C SER A 99 6.65 4.69 -13.53
N MET A 100 7.35 5.73 -13.06
CA MET A 100 7.10 6.31 -11.74
C MET A 100 5.66 6.81 -11.61
N ALA A 101 5.15 7.52 -12.62
CA ALA A 101 3.77 8.00 -12.66
C ALA A 101 2.75 6.85 -12.66
N ILE A 102 2.98 5.78 -13.42
CA ILE A 102 2.11 4.59 -13.45
C ILE A 102 2.05 3.92 -12.06
N GLN A 103 3.17 3.85 -11.34
CA GLN A 103 3.18 3.33 -9.97
C GLN A 103 2.40 4.21 -9.01
N MET A 104 2.55 5.54 -9.11
CA MET A 104 1.82 6.45 -8.24
C MET A 104 0.33 6.47 -8.54
N LEU A 105 -0.06 6.37 -9.82
CA LEU A 105 -1.45 6.42 -10.24
C LEU A 105 -2.24 5.18 -9.83
N HIS A 106 -1.68 3.99 -10.01
CA HIS A 106 -2.42 2.75 -9.76
C HIS A 106 -1.59 1.59 -9.23
N GLY A 107 -0.29 1.75 -8.93
CA GLY A 107 0.54 0.70 -8.34
C GLY A 107 0.98 -0.43 -9.29
N MET A 108 0.87 -0.22 -10.61
CA MET A 108 1.39 -1.14 -11.67
C MET A 108 0.77 -2.55 -11.74
N GLY A 109 -0.33 -2.81 -11.03
CA GLY A 109 -1.07 -4.08 -11.09
C GLY A 109 -1.06 -4.87 -9.79
N THR A 110 -1.90 -5.89 -9.72
CA THR A 110 -2.13 -6.71 -8.51
C THR A 110 -0.92 -7.50 -8.07
N GLN A 111 -0.04 -7.86 -9.01
CA GLN A 111 1.22 -8.57 -8.74
C GLN A 111 2.37 -7.64 -8.34
N VAL A 112 2.13 -6.33 -8.29
CA VAL A 112 3.14 -5.31 -7.96
C VAL A 112 2.74 -4.58 -6.68
N ASN A 113 2.14 -3.39 -6.79
CA ASN A 113 1.85 -2.53 -5.63
C ASN A 113 0.39 -2.04 -5.58
N SER A 114 -0.48 -2.42 -6.53
CA SER A 114 -1.88 -1.94 -6.54
C SER A 114 -2.67 -2.34 -5.28
N ALA A 115 -2.32 -3.48 -4.69
CA ALA A 115 -2.93 -3.96 -3.45
C ALA A 115 -2.37 -3.28 -2.19
N ASN A 116 -1.19 -2.65 -2.29
CA ASN A 116 -0.53 -1.92 -1.21
C ASN A 116 -1.08 -0.48 -1.08
N ARG A 117 -2.40 -0.34 -1.24
CA ARG A 117 -3.12 0.95 -1.37
C ARG A 117 -4.47 0.85 -0.69
N TRP A 118 -5.02 2.03 -0.38
CA TRP A 118 -6.42 2.17 -0.03
C TRP A 118 -6.98 3.40 -0.76
N PHE A 119 -7.57 3.20 -1.94
CA PHE A 119 -7.94 4.29 -2.85
C PHE A 119 -9.07 5.19 -2.34
N ASP A 120 -9.79 4.78 -1.29
CA ASP A 120 -10.75 5.65 -0.60
C ASP A 120 -10.07 6.68 0.32
N LYS A 121 -8.78 6.50 0.64
CA LYS A 121 -8.05 7.44 1.50
C LYS A 121 -7.63 8.67 0.70
N THR A 122 -7.87 9.85 1.27
CA THR A 122 -7.57 11.14 0.64
C THR A 122 -6.09 11.37 0.40
N MET A 123 -5.22 10.92 1.32
CA MET A 123 -3.76 11.04 1.23
C MET A 123 -3.13 9.68 1.49
N GLN A 124 -2.32 9.23 0.53
CA GLN A 124 -1.51 8.01 0.58
C GLN A 124 -0.18 8.20 -0.14
#